data_AF-A0A6N9PC68-F1
#
_entry.id   AF-A0A6N9PC68-F1
#
_cell.length_a   1.000
_cell.length_b   1.000
_cell.length_c   1.000
_cell.angle_alpha   90.00
_cell.angle_beta   90.00
_cell.angle_gamma   90.00
#
_symmetry.space_group_name_H-M   'P 1'
#
loop_
_entity.id
_entity.type
_entity.pdbx_description
1 polymer ?
#
loop_
_entity_poly.entity_id
_entity_poly.type
_entity_poly.pdbx_seq_one_letter_code
_entity_poly.pdbx_strand_id
1 'polypeptide(L)'
;MASIRAIAQEILPDARAEIAWIAFYKKGRGWGAQCFFPDFDDQSGTFTFDTDDTEWIEEILSIDANAIFVNPYYSNLGPSAEEGMTRETLANGLRWQYDLQSSLLREAREDRAQPEPETVKVGDYINTPRFCTVKIAEIFASEAEAHSHGYSISSYYRGDDCTIWG
;
A
#
# COMPACT_ATOMS: atom_id res chain seq x y z
N MET A 1 -21.23 16.40 -6.43
CA MET A 1 -20.08 15.53 -6.76
C MET A 1 -18.84 16.18 -6.22
N ALA A 2 -18.13 15.50 -5.33
CA ALA A 2 -16.88 16.03 -4.78
C ALA A 2 -15.76 15.92 -5.83
N SER A 3 -14.93 16.97 -5.91
CA SER A 3 -13.68 16.90 -6.66
C SER A 3 -12.64 16.12 -5.85
N ILE A 4 -11.60 15.58 -6.50
CA ILE A 4 -10.49 14.92 -5.78
C ILE A 4 -9.89 15.84 -4.74
N ARG A 5 -9.76 17.15 -5.01
CA ARG A 5 -9.23 18.12 -4.03
C ARG A 5 -10.11 18.27 -2.80
N ALA A 6 -11.43 18.15 -2.96
CA ALA A 6 -12.36 18.20 -1.83
C ALA A 6 -12.21 16.94 -0.97
N ILE A 7 -12.15 15.76 -1.60
CA ILE A 7 -11.90 14.48 -0.92
C ILE A 7 -10.54 14.48 -0.22
N ALA A 8 -9.48 14.90 -0.92
CA ALA A 8 -8.14 15.00 -0.35
C ALA A 8 -8.09 15.97 0.83
N GLN A 9 -8.89 17.03 0.84
CA GLN A 9 -8.96 17.96 1.96
C GLN A 9 -9.64 17.34 3.19
N GLU A 10 -10.67 16.53 2.96
CA GLU A 10 -11.44 15.84 4.00
C GLU A 10 -10.58 14.79 4.72
N ILE A 11 -9.89 13.94 3.96
CA ILE A 11 -9.07 12.86 4.51
C ILE A 11 -7.63 13.27 4.85
N LEU A 12 -7.25 14.55 4.64
CA LEU A 12 -5.89 15.03 4.87
C LEU A 12 -5.36 14.76 6.29
N PRO A 13 -6.16 14.94 7.37
CA PRO A 13 -5.69 14.64 8.73
C PRO A 13 -5.32 13.16 8.89
N ASP A 14 -6.16 12.25 8.41
CA ASP A 14 -5.94 10.80 8.50
C ASP A 14 -4.77 10.36 7.62
N ALA A 15 -4.67 10.94 6.42
CA ALA A 15 -3.56 10.68 5.52
C ALA A 15 -2.21 11.13 6.12
N ARG A 16 -2.18 12.27 6.82
CA ARG A 16 -0.98 12.74 7.52
C ARG A 16 -0.66 11.94 8.78
N ALA A 17 -1.63 11.23 9.35
CA ALA A 17 -1.33 10.32 10.45
C ALA A 17 -0.61 9.06 9.95
N GLU A 18 -0.63 8.78 8.63
CA GLU A 18 0.03 7.66 7.95
C GLU A 18 -0.40 6.26 8.45
N ILE A 19 -1.44 6.19 9.30
CA ILE A 19 -2.00 4.95 9.84
C ILE A 19 -3.29 4.50 9.15
N ALA A 20 -3.97 5.41 8.44
CA ALA A 20 -5.24 5.10 7.79
C ALA A 20 -5.02 4.43 6.42
N TRP A 21 -5.74 3.35 6.18
CA TRP A 21 -5.93 2.80 4.84
C TRP A 21 -7.12 3.49 4.17
N ILE A 22 -6.93 3.96 2.95
CA ILE A 22 -7.88 4.81 2.24
C ILE A 22 -8.44 4.01 1.07
N ALA A 23 -9.73 3.68 1.14
CA ALA A 23 -10.47 3.29 -0.05
C ALA A 23 -10.79 4.54 -0.87
N PHE A 24 -10.27 4.64 -2.09
CA PHE A 24 -10.51 5.77 -2.97
C PHE A 24 -11.18 5.31 -4.27
N TYR A 25 -12.28 5.96 -4.63
CA TYR A 25 -13.18 5.43 -5.65
C TYR A 25 -13.90 6.52 -6.44
N LYS A 26 -14.32 6.18 -7.65
CA LYS A 26 -15.04 7.07 -8.56
C LYS A 26 -16.54 6.96 -8.37
N LYS A 27 -17.20 8.09 -8.04
CA LYS A 27 -18.65 8.17 -7.84
C LYS A 27 -19.28 9.03 -8.93
N GLY A 28 -19.63 8.39 -10.05
CA GLY A 28 -20.12 9.06 -11.26
C GLY A 28 -19.05 9.95 -11.91
N ARG A 29 -19.30 11.27 -11.97
CA ARG A 29 -18.30 12.28 -12.41
C ARG A 29 -17.47 12.86 -11.27
N GLY A 30 -17.72 12.44 -10.03
CA GLY A 30 -16.98 12.85 -8.84
C GLY A 30 -16.20 11.68 -8.22
N TRP A 31 -15.75 11.91 -6.99
CA TRP A 31 -14.93 10.99 -6.22
C TRP A 31 -15.49 10.80 -4.82
N GLY A 32 -15.13 9.69 -4.19
CA GLY A 32 -15.35 9.41 -2.78
C GLY A 32 -14.09 8.79 -2.17
N ALA A 33 -13.99 8.90 -0.85
CA ALA A 33 -13.02 8.15 -0.07
C ALA A 33 -13.64 7.69 1.23
N GLN A 34 -13.09 6.62 1.80
CA GLN A 34 -13.39 6.14 3.14
C GLN A 34 -12.09 5.67 3.79
N CYS A 35 -11.85 6.09 5.03
CA CYS A 35 -10.71 5.64 5.82
C CYS A 35 -11.10 4.39 6.63
N PHE A 36 -10.17 3.44 6.68
CA PHE A 36 -10.27 2.18 7.39
C PHE A 36 -9.03 1.97 8.26
N PHE A 37 -9.18 1.20 9.33
CA PHE A 37 -8.10 0.86 10.26
C PHE A 37 -8.04 -0.67 10.49
N PRO A 38 -7.91 -1.47 9.41
CA PRO A 38 -7.83 -2.92 9.55
C PRO A 38 -6.52 -3.33 10.23
N ASP A 39 -6.50 -4.52 10.80
CA ASP A 39 -5.23 -5.16 11.16
C ASP A 39 -4.53 -5.60 9.87
N PHE A 40 -3.32 -5.10 9.65
CA PHE A 40 -2.49 -5.45 8.49
C PHE A 40 -1.32 -6.33 8.94
N ASP A 41 -1.21 -7.51 8.35
CA ASP A 41 -0.07 -8.40 8.55
C ASP A 41 0.99 -8.14 7.47
N ASP A 42 2.06 -7.44 7.86
CA ASP A 42 3.18 -7.10 6.98
C ASP A 42 3.87 -8.34 6.35
N GLN A 43 3.78 -9.53 6.97
CA GLN A 43 4.41 -10.76 6.44
C GLN A 43 3.60 -11.37 5.30
N SER A 44 2.28 -11.44 5.48
CA SER A 44 1.39 -12.06 4.50
C SER A 44 0.80 -11.06 3.50
N GLY A 45 0.87 -9.76 3.80
CA GLY A 45 0.22 -8.70 3.04
C GLY A 45 -1.30 -8.75 3.09
N THR A 46 -1.86 -9.39 4.12
CA THR A 46 -3.31 -9.57 4.29
C THR A 46 -3.91 -8.57 5.28
N PHE A 47 -5.20 -8.29 5.09
CA PHE A 47 -5.99 -7.41 5.94
C PHE A 47 -7.04 -8.22 6.69
N THR A 48 -7.20 -7.90 7.98
CA THR A 48 -8.37 -8.34 8.75
C THR A 48 -9.27 -7.13 8.96
N PHE A 49 -10.44 -7.16 8.33
CA PHE A 49 -11.48 -6.15 8.49
C PHE A 49 -12.50 -6.58 9.53
N ASP A 50 -13.12 -5.62 10.20
CA ASP A 50 -14.29 -5.90 11.03
C ASP A 50 -15.57 -6.07 10.19
N THR A 51 -16.66 -6.44 10.85
CA THR A 51 -17.94 -6.68 10.19
C THR A 51 -18.53 -5.42 9.56
N ASP A 52 -18.39 -4.27 10.24
CA ASP A 52 -18.96 -3.01 9.78
C ASP A 52 -18.18 -2.49 8.55
N ASP A 53 -16.85 -2.64 8.57
CA ASP A 53 -15.96 -2.35 7.44
C ASP A 53 -16.34 -3.18 6.21
N THR A 54 -16.70 -4.44 6.40
CA THR A 54 -17.08 -5.32 5.29
C THR A 54 -18.31 -4.78 4.54
N GLU A 55 -19.32 -4.27 5.25
CA GLU A 55 -20.51 -3.67 4.61
C GLU A 55 -20.15 -2.43 3.78
N TRP A 56 -19.29 -1.56 4.32
CA TRP A 56 -18.79 -0.39 3.60
C TRP A 56 -17.98 -0.75 2.36
N ILE A 57 -17.12 -1.77 2.46
CA ILE A 57 -16.32 -2.25 1.33
C ILE A 57 -17.22 -2.75 0.20
N GLU A 58 -18.26 -3.54 0.52
CA GLU A 58 -19.22 -4.00 -0.49
C GLU A 58 -19.99 -2.84 -1.14
N GLU A 59 -20.39 -1.83 -0.36
CA GLU A 59 -21.03 -0.63 -0.89
C GLU A 59 -20.09 0.10 -1.87
N ILE A 60 -18.83 0.33 -1.48
CA ILE A 60 -17.83 1.00 -2.31
C ILE A 60 -17.59 0.23 -3.61
N LEU A 61 -17.40 -1.09 -3.53
CA LEU A 61 -17.18 -1.95 -4.71
C LEU A 61 -18.41 -2.00 -5.63
N SER A 62 -19.62 -1.85 -5.09
CA SER A 62 -20.85 -1.73 -5.90
C SER A 62 -20.92 -0.40 -6.68
N ILE A 63 -20.29 0.66 -6.16
CA ILE A 63 -20.21 1.98 -6.80
C ILE A 63 -19.09 1.98 -7.85
N ASP A 64 -17.93 1.43 -7.50
CA ASP A 64 -16.74 1.38 -8.33
C ASP A 64 -15.94 0.10 -8.08
N ALA A 65 -16.06 -0.86 -9.00
CA ALA A 65 -15.30 -2.10 -8.94
C ALA A 65 -13.78 -1.88 -9.03
N ASN A 66 -13.33 -0.70 -9.48
CA ASN A 66 -11.93 -0.29 -9.63
C ASN A 66 -11.46 0.62 -8.49
N ALA A 67 -12.20 0.67 -7.38
CA ALA A 67 -11.75 1.31 -6.16
C ALA A 67 -10.36 0.78 -5.75
N ILE A 68 -9.48 1.70 -5.34
CA ILE A 68 -8.15 1.37 -4.81
C ILE A 68 -8.17 1.40 -3.28
N PHE A 69 -7.23 0.71 -2.66
CA PHE A 69 -7.01 0.67 -1.21
C PHE A 69 -5.53 0.95 -0.92
N VAL A 70 -5.25 2.13 -0.39
CA VAL A 70 -3.90 2.70 -0.33
C VAL A 70 -3.62 3.33 1.02
N ASN A 71 -2.38 3.27 1.49
CA ASN A 71 -1.96 3.93 2.72
C ASN A 71 -0.79 4.88 2.41
N PRO A 72 -0.79 6.13 2.89
CA PRO A 72 0.29 7.12 2.65
C PRO A 72 1.72 6.62 2.90
N TYR A 73 1.91 5.75 3.89
CA TYR A 73 3.22 5.18 4.24
C TYR A 73 3.70 4.14 3.22
N TYR A 74 2.77 3.35 2.66
CA TYR A 74 3.07 2.21 1.79
C TYR A 74 2.81 2.49 0.30
N SER A 75 1.96 3.47 0.00
CA SER A 75 1.47 3.79 -1.32
C SER A 75 1.80 5.25 -1.57
N ASN A 76 2.64 5.52 -2.56
CA ASN A 76 3.06 6.87 -2.93
C ASN A 76 1.88 7.82 -3.13
N LEU A 77 1.55 8.59 -2.09
CA LEU A 77 0.47 9.59 -2.11
C LEU A 77 1.00 11.02 -2.06
N GLY A 78 2.32 11.18 -2.20
CA GLY A 78 3.03 12.45 -2.07
C GLY A 78 4.04 12.42 -0.92
N PRO A 79 4.58 13.60 -0.53
CA PRO A 79 5.50 13.72 0.60
C PRO A 79 4.86 13.18 1.90
N SER A 80 5.70 12.76 2.84
CA SER A 80 5.25 12.40 4.19
C SER A 80 4.59 13.59 4.91
N ALA A 81 3.95 13.31 6.04
CA ALA A 81 3.40 14.38 6.87
C ALA A 81 4.47 15.38 7.34
N GLU A 82 5.66 14.89 7.72
CA GLU A 82 6.80 15.69 8.15
C GLU A 82 7.41 16.51 6.99
N GLU A 83 7.39 15.97 5.76
CA GLU A 83 7.85 16.65 4.55
C GLU A 83 6.83 17.63 3.95
N GLY A 84 5.66 17.77 4.59
CA GLY A 84 4.67 18.77 4.23
C GLY A 84 3.62 18.30 3.22
N MET A 85 3.07 17.10 3.39
CA MET A 85 1.89 16.65 2.63
C MET A 85 0.80 17.73 2.61
N THR A 86 0.35 18.12 1.41
CA THR A 86 -0.73 19.08 1.19
C THR A 86 -1.93 18.42 0.54
N ARG A 87 -3.07 19.13 0.50
CA ARG A 87 -4.25 18.73 -0.29
C ARG A 87 -3.89 18.47 -1.74
N GLU A 88 -3.06 19.31 -2.35
CA GLU A 88 -2.65 19.22 -3.75
C GLU A 88 -1.81 17.99 -4.02
N THR A 89 -0.80 17.73 -3.18
CA THR A 89 0.06 16.56 -3.34
C THR A 89 -0.73 15.27 -3.15
N LEU A 90 -1.58 15.22 -2.12
CA LEU A 90 -2.45 14.07 -1.85
C LEU A 90 -3.45 13.82 -2.99
N ALA A 91 -4.10 14.87 -3.49
CA ALA A 91 -5.03 14.74 -4.62
C ALA A 91 -4.35 14.20 -5.89
N ASN A 92 -3.12 14.63 -6.16
CA ASN A 92 -2.35 14.13 -7.29
C ASN A 92 -1.91 12.68 -7.08
N GLY A 93 -1.45 12.33 -5.87
CA GLY A 93 -1.09 10.98 -5.49
C GLY A 93 -2.25 9.99 -5.64
N LEU A 94 -3.42 10.33 -5.07
CA LEU A 94 -4.64 9.52 -5.19
C LEU A 94 -5.06 9.32 -6.65
N ARG A 95 -5.00 10.39 -7.47
CA ARG A 95 -5.31 10.28 -8.89
C ARG A 95 -4.35 9.36 -9.62
N TRP A 96 -3.05 9.49 -9.35
CA TRP A 96 -2.02 8.66 -9.97
C TRP A 96 -2.18 7.18 -9.58
N GLN A 97 -2.36 6.88 -8.29
CA GLN A 97 -2.61 5.52 -7.81
C GLN A 97 -3.88 4.92 -8.43
N TYR A 98 -4.94 5.72 -8.53
CA TYR A 98 -6.19 5.26 -9.16
C TYR A 98 -5.99 4.99 -10.65
N ASP A 99 -5.24 5.80 -11.38
CA ASP A 99 -4.96 5.56 -12.79
C ASP A 99 -4.03 4.33 -12.98
N LEU A 100 -3.18 3.99 -11.99
CA LEU A 100 -2.27 2.84 -12.01
C LEU A 100 -2.96 1.49 -11.72
N GLN A 101 -3.99 1.47 -10.87
CA GLN A 101 -4.77 0.28 -10.53
C GLN A 101 -3.94 -0.88 -9.93
N SER A 102 -2.87 -0.59 -9.19
CA SER A 102 -1.98 -1.60 -8.60
C SER A 102 -2.37 -2.10 -7.21
N SER A 103 -3.29 -1.41 -6.54
CA SER A 103 -3.66 -1.68 -5.14
C SER A 103 -5.18 -1.64 -5.01
N LEU A 104 -5.84 -2.68 -5.53
CA LEU A 104 -7.29 -2.72 -5.68
C LEU A 104 -7.97 -3.11 -4.36
N LEU A 105 -9.08 -2.44 -4.04
CA LEU A 105 -9.85 -2.74 -2.82
C LEU A 105 -10.40 -4.17 -2.81
N ARG A 106 -10.85 -4.67 -3.97
CA ARG A 106 -11.34 -6.05 -4.09
C ARG A 106 -10.27 -7.08 -3.72
N GLU A 107 -9.00 -6.81 -4.04
CA GLU A 107 -7.89 -7.72 -3.74
C GLU A 107 -7.46 -7.65 -2.28
N ALA A 108 -7.61 -6.48 -1.64
CA ALA A 108 -7.39 -6.32 -0.21
C ALA A 108 -8.49 -7.03 0.61
N ARG A 109 -9.73 -7.04 0.11
CA ARG A 109 -10.90 -7.69 0.73
C ARG A 109 -10.91 -9.20 0.56
N GLU A 110 -10.38 -9.71 -0.55
CA GLU A 110 -10.23 -11.14 -0.72
C GLU A 110 -9.30 -11.66 0.39
N ASP A 111 -9.86 -12.52 1.26
CA ASP A 111 -9.10 -13.38 2.15
C ASP A 111 -8.24 -14.25 1.24
N ARG A 112 -7.07 -13.74 0.88
CA ARG A 112 -6.08 -14.51 0.14
C ARG A 112 -5.72 -15.63 1.09
N ALA A 113 -6.35 -16.79 0.91
CA ALA A 113 -5.70 -18.04 1.22
C ALA A 113 -4.29 -17.88 0.69
N GLN A 114 -3.31 -17.93 1.60
CA GLN A 114 -1.92 -17.67 1.28
C GLN A 114 -1.64 -18.34 -0.07
N PRO A 115 -1.22 -17.61 -1.11
CA PRO A 115 -0.59 -18.33 -2.22
C PRO A 115 0.46 -19.20 -1.53
N GLU A 116 0.42 -20.52 -1.76
CA GLU A 116 1.49 -21.39 -1.25
C GLU A 116 2.79 -20.67 -1.60
N PRO A 117 3.67 -20.43 -0.61
CA PRO A 117 4.75 -19.48 -0.74
C PRO A 117 5.38 -19.71 -2.08
N GLU A 118 5.18 -18.76 -3.01
CA GLU A 118 5.74 -18.87 -4.34
C GLU A 118 7.22 -19.08 -4.07
N THR A 119 7.73 -20.24 -4.48
CA THR A 119 9.11 -20.61 -4.20
C THR A 119 9.96 -19.64 -4.99
N VAL A 120 10.31 -18.56 -4.31
CA VAL A 120 11.15 -17.50 -4.80
C VAL A 120 12.43 -18.16 -5.30
N LYS A 121 12.88 -17.80 -6.49
CA LYS A 121 14.09 -18.35 -7.11
C LYS A 121 15.11 -17.26 -7.31
N VAL A 122 16.36 -17.67 -7.25
CA VAL A 122 17.46 -16.83 -7.74
C VAL A 122 17.15 -16.46 -9.20
N GLY A 123 17.11 -15.16 -9.46
CA GLY A 123 16.76 -14.60 -10.76
C GLY A 123 15.38 -13.95 -10.84
N ASP A 124 14.49 -14.23 -9.88
CA ASP A 124 13.16 -13.62 -9.81
C ASP A 124 13.27 -12.13 -9.46
N TYR A 125 12.27 -11.37 -9.91
CA TYR A 125 12.16 -9.95 -9.65
C TYR A 125 11.04 -9.71 -8.65
N ILE A 126 11.37 -9.15 -7.48
CA ILE A 126 10.39 -8.80 -6.45
C ILE A 126 10.20 -7.29 -6.38
N ASN A 127 8.94 -6.88 -6.21
CA ASN A 127 8.58 -5.49 -6.02
C ASN A 127 8.67 -5.16 -4.52
N THR A 128 9.55 -4.25 -4.15
CA THR A 128 9.61 -3.77 -2.76
C THR A 128 8.67 -2.57 -2.57
N PRO A 129 8.08 -2.38 -1.38
CA PRO A 129 7.12 -1.30 -1.11
C PRO A 129 7.62 0.14 -1.39
N ARG A 130 8.90 0.34 -1.73
CA ARG A 130 9.48 1.64 -2.08
C ARG A 130 10.18 1.69 -3.45
N PHE A 131 9.50 1.19 -4.48
CA PHE A 131 9.77 1.48 -5.91
C PHE A 131 10.96 0.81 -6.59
N CYS A 132 11.71 -0.07 -5.93
CA CYS A 132 12.69 -0.87 -6.64
C CYS A 132 12.17 -2.28 -6.87
N THR A 133 12.08 -2.65 -8.15
CA THR A 133 12.12 -4.05 -8.56
C THR A 133 13.55 -4.53 -8.34
N VAL A 134 13.74 -5.44 -7.39
CA VAL A 134 15.05 -6.03 -7.12
C VAL A 134 15.09 -7.45 -7.66
N LYS A 135 16.21 -7.81 -8.26
CA LYS A 135 16.47 -9.18 -8.72
C LYS A 135 17.08 -9.98 -7.57
N ILE A 136 16.56 -11.15 -7.34
CA ILE A 136 17.06 -12.03 -6.27
C ILE A 136 18.36 -12.66 -6.73
N ALA A 137 19.43 -12.34 -6.01
CA ALA A 137 20.77 -12.85 -6.29
C ALA A 137 21.05 -14.17 -5.57
N GLU A 138 20.53 -14.33 -4.36
CA GLU A 138 20.77 -15.49 -3.50
C GLU A 138 19.59 -15.73 -2.56
N ILE A 139 19.39 -16.98 -2.15
CA ILE A 139 18.33 -17.40 -1.23
C ILE A 139 18.96 -18.31 -0.19
N PHE A 140 18.71 -18.00 1.08
CA PHE A 140 19.22 -18.75 2.21
C PHE A 140 18.10 -19.59 2.82
N ALA A 141 18.45 -20.76 3.35
CA ALA A 141 17.50 -21.63 4.05
C ALA A 141 17.12 -21.07 5.43
N SER A 142 17.92 -20.15 5.97
CA SER A 142 17.63 -19.45 7.24
C SER A 142 18.33 -18.10 7.34
N GLU A 143 17.82 -17.24 8.21
CA GLU A 143 18.44 -15.95 8.57
C GLU A 143 19.87 -16.12 9.12
N ALA A 144 20.11 -17.17 9.92
CA ALA A 144 21.44 -17.47 10.45
C ALA A 144 22.47 -17.79 9.34
N GLU A 145 22.04 -18.45 8.27
CA GLU A 145 22.87 -18.73 7.11
C GLU A 145 23.20 -17.44 6.36
N ALA A 146 22.20 -16.60 6.10
CA ALA A 146 22.39 -15.27 5.51
C ALA A 146 23.38 -14.41 6.32
N HIS A 147 23.26 -14.43 7.66
CA HIS A 147 24.15 -13.72 8.58
C HIS A 147 25.59 -14.23 8.52
N SER A 148 25.79 -15.54 8.37
CA SER A 148 27.12 -16.13 8.18
C SER A 148 27.77 -15.76 6.84
N HIS A 149 26.95 -15.42 5.85
CA HIS A 149 27.39 -14.90 4.54
C HIS A 149 27.55 -13.37 4.53
N GLY A 150 27.33 -12.71 5.68
CA GLY A 150 27.54 -11.27 5.85
C GLY A 150 26.33 -10.39 5.58
N TYR A 151 25.15 -10.97 5.29
CA TYR A 151 23.89 -10.23 5.15
C TYR A 151 23.26 -10.05 6.52
N SER A 152 23.01 -8.83 6.99
CA SER A 152 22.61 -8.57 8.39
C SER A 152 21.27 -7.86 8.57
N ILE A 153 20.52 -7.63 7.49
CA ILE A 153 19.31 -6.80 7.52
C ILE A 153 18.17 -7.48 6.76
N SER A 154 17.12 -7.90 7.47
CA SER A 154 15.78 -8.03 6.90
C SER A 154 15.33 -6.62 6.49
N SER A 155 15.28 -6.35 5.18
CA SER A 155 15.07 -5.00 4.66
C SER A 155 13.64 -4.49 4.94
N TYR A 156 13.43 -3.94 6.14
CA TYR A 156 12.36 -3.00 6.46
C TYR A 156 12.94 -1.58 6.35
N TYR A 157 12.44 -0.81 5.38
CA TYR A 157 12.97 0.52 5.08
C TYR A 157 12.28 1.61 5.93
N ARG A 158 13.06 2.41 6.66
CA ARG A 158 12.68 3.75 7.14
C ARG A 158 13.91 4.67 7.12
N GLY A 159 13.82 5.77 6.37
CA GLY A 159 14.65 6.98 6.49
C GLY A 159 16.05 6.93 5.88
N ASP A 160 16.22 7.71 4.80
CA ASP A 160 17.42 8.41 4.30
C ASP A 160 18.78 7.74 4.52
N ASP A 161 19.15 6.85 3.59
CA ASP A 161 20.51 6.57 3.09
C ASP A 161 20.57 5.12 2.60
N CYS A 162 20.02 4.86 1.41
CA CYS A 162 20.21 3.57 0.75
C CYS A 162 21.65 3.50 0.21
N THR A 163 22.57 2.91 0.98
CA THR A 163 23.85 2.45 0.42
C THR A 163 23.70 0.98 0.04
N ILE A 164 23.57 0.71 -1.27
CA ILE A 164 23.71 -0.64 -1.81
C ILE A 164 25.21 -0.94 -1.82
N TRP A 165 25.65 -1.82 -0.92
CA TRP A 165 26.96 -2.45 -1.06
C TRP A 165 26.78 -3.72 -1.89
N GLY A 166 27.58 -3.82 -2.95
CA GLY A 166 27.53 -4.92 -3.92
C GLY A 166 28.04 -6.25 -3.39
#